data_AF-A0A3P7I479-F1
#
_entry.id   AF-A0A3P7I479-F1
#
_cell.length_a   1.000
_cell.length_b   1.000
_cell.length_c   1.000
_cell.angle_alpha   90.00
_cell.angle_beta   90.00
_cell.angle_gamma   90.00
#
_symmetry.space_group_name_H-M   'P 1'
#
loop_
_entity.id
_entity.type
_entity.pdbx_description
1 polymer ?
#
loop_
_entity_poly.entity_id
_entity_poly.type
_entity_poly.pdbx_seq_one_letter_code
_entity_poly.pdbx_strand_id
1 'polypeptide(L)'
;MQLRRDLTNIAAQALTALNFFEGFMELVTEEVIDEAVTEFYSGEWKNDVRSGFGVCERTDGLRYQGEWANNAKNGYGVTTLKDGT
;
A
#
# COMPACT_ATOMS: atom_id res chain seq x y z
N MET A 1 1.15 -18.11 12.43
CA MET A 1 -0.07 -18.14 11.59
C MET A 1 -0.13 -16.79 10.88
N GLN A 2 0.35 -16.73 9.64
CA GLN A 2 0.43 -15.47 8.88
C GLN A 2 -0.96 -15.14 8.35
N LEU A 3 -1.61 -14.12 8.89
CA LEU A 3 -2.87 -13.63 8.36
C LEU A 3 -2.60 -12.91 7.04
N ARG A 4 -2.95 -13.53 5.91
CA ARG A 4 -3.25 -12.78 4.69
C ARG A 4 -4.55 -12.01 4.96
N ARG A 5 -4.46 -10.69 5.01
CA ARG A 5 -5.64 -9.82 5.00
C ARG A 5 -5.72 -9.21 3.61
N ASP A 6 -6.87 -9.35 2.98
CA ASP A 6 -7.21 -8.57 1.79
C ASP A 6 -7.32 -7.12 2.25
N LEU A 7 -6.30 -6.33 1.91
CA LEU A 7 -6.22 -4.91 2.28
C LEU A 7 -6.85 -4.03 1.22
N THR A 8 -7.87 -4.53 0.52
CA THR A 8 -8.82 -3.63 -0.12
C THR A 8 -9.30 -2.70 0.98
N ASN A 9 -8.77 -1.49 0.93
CA ASN A 9 -9.48 -0.28 1.19
C ASN A 9 -9.20 0.47 2.52
N ILE A 10 -7.95 0.88 2.77
CA ILE A 10 -7.69 2.08 3.61
C ILE A 10 -7.73 3.37 2.76
N ALA A 11 -7.28 3.32 1.50
CA ALA A 11 -7.30 4.48 0.60
C ALA A 11 -8.68 4.75 -0.03
N ALA A 12 -9.33 3.76 -0.64
CA ALA A 12 -10.59 3.96 -1.38
C ALA A 12 -11.86 4.23 -0.51
N GLN A 13 -11.83 4.06 0.84
CA GLN A 13 -12.93 4.42 1.75
C GLN A 13 -12.90 5.93 2.05
N ALA A 14 -11.73 6.56 1.97
CA ALA A 14 -11.59 8.01 2.06
C ALA A 14 -11.71 8.68 0.67
N LEU A 15 -11.22 8.03 -0.38
CA LEU A 15 -11.11 8.63 -1.72
C LEU A 15 -12.45 8.79 -2.46
N THR A 16 -13.45 7.94 -2.21
CA THR A 16 -14.78 8.08 -2.87
C THR A 16 -15.58 9.28 -2.37
N ALA A 17 -15.41 9.69 -1.11
CA ALA A 17 -16.15 10.82 -0.54
C ALA A 17 -15.55 12.18 -0.92
N LEU A 18 -14.25 12.24 -1.24
CA LEU A 18 -13.51 13.47 -1.54
C LEU A 18 -13.46 13.81 -3.03
N ASN A 19 -13.61 12.84 -3.94
CA ASN A 19 -13.66 13.09 -5.40
C ASN A 19 -14.98 13.71 -5.89
N PHE A 20 -15.96 13.96 -5.01
CA PHE A 20 -17.24 14.60 -5.35
C PHE A 20 -17.24 16.12 -5.17
N PHE A 21 -16.22 16.70 -4.53
CA PHE A 21 -16.20 18.13 -4.25
C PHE A 21 -14.81 18.72 -4.48
N GLU A 22 -14.73 19.53 -5.52
CA GLU A 22 -13.66 20.49 -5.82
C GLU A 22 -12.36 19.89 -6.36
N GLY A 23 -12.13 20.15 -7.65
CA GLY A 23 -10.79 20.14 -8.21
C GLY A 23 -9.93 21.18 -7.49
N PHE A 24 -9.17 20.76 -6.49
CA PHE A 24 -8.05 21.54 -5.99
C PHE A 24 -6.91 20.63 -5.57
N MET A 25 -5.73 21.10 -5.92
CA MET A 25 -4.46 20.42 -5.97
C MET A 25 -3.91 20.24 -4.56
N GLU A 26 -3.99 19.04 -4.00
CA GLU A 26 -3.27 18.70 -2.78
C GLU A 26 -2.26 17.60 -3.09
N LEU A 27 -0.99 17.92 -2.82
CA LEU A 27 0.17 17.03 -2.90
C LEU A 27 0.01 15.90 -1.88
N VAL A 28 -0.86 14.94 -2.17
CA VAL A 28 -0.90 13.68 -1.44
C VAL A 28 0.03 12.73 -2.17
N THR A 29 1.02 12.19 -1.47
CA THR A 29 1.96 11.16 -1.95
C THR A 29 1.26 9.82 -2.14
N GLU A 30 0.15 9.81 -2.88
CA GLU A 30 -0.54 8.60 -3.26
C GLU A 30 -0.27 8.41 -4.74
N GLU A 31 0.64 7.47 -5.03
CA GLU A 31 0.83 6.95 -6.37
C GLU A 31 -0.55 6.64 -6.95
N VAL A 32 -0.87 7.15 -8.14
CA VAL A 32 -2.19 6.92 -8.75
C VAL A 32 -2.30 5.43 -9.08
N ILE A 33 -2.97 4.67 -8.22
CA ILE A 33 -3.23 3.25 -8.39
C ILE A 33 -4.55 3.09 -9.16
N ASP A 34 -4.57 2.26 -10.21
CA ASP A 34 -5.80 1.88 -10.91
C ASP A 34 -6.80 1.29 -9.90
N GLU A 35 -8.08 1.68 -9.96
CA GLU A 35 -9.13 1.25 -9.02
C GLU A 35 -9.28 -0.28 -8.95
N ALA A 36 -8.90 -1.01 -10.00
CA ALA A 36 -8.89 -2.47 -10.00
C ALA A 36 -7.72 -3.11 -9.24
N VAL A 37 -6.69 -2.34 -8.89
CA VAL A 37 -5.47 -2.87 -8.29
C VAL A 37 -5.63 -3.04 -6.79
N THR A 38 -5.61 -4.30 -6.37
CA THR A 38 -5.57 -4.70 -4.95
C THR A 38 -4.13 -4.85 -4.45
N GLU A 39 -3.91 -4.46 -3.20
CA GLU A 39 -2.66 -4.66 -2.45
C GLU A 39 -2.85 -5.74 -1.36
N PHE A 40 -1.86 -6.61 -1.21
CA PHE A 40 -1.77 -7.61 -0.16
C PHE A 40 -0.51 -7.38 0.65
N TYR A 41 -0.60 -7.44 1.97
CA TYR A 41 0.56 -7.34 2.85
C TYR A 41 0.73 -8.61 3.69
N SER A 42 1.96 -9.09 3.74
CA SER A 42 2.39 -10.19 4.59
C SER A 42 3.64 -9.77 5.36
N GLY A 43 3.51 -9.54 6.66
CA GLY A 43 4.60 -9.07 7.48
C GLY A 43 4.17 -8.83 8.92
N GLU A 44 5.04 -8.13 9.63
CA GLU A 44 4.79 -7.74 11.01
C GLU A 44 3.74 -6.62 11.09
N TRP A 45 2.99 -6.63 12.19
CA TRP A 45 1.94 -5.67 12.51
C TRP A 45 2.11 -5.22 13.95
N LYS A 46 1.87 -3.94 14.22
CA LYS A 46 1.86 -3.38 15.57
C LYS A 46 0.74 -2.36 15.65
N ASN A 47 -0.17 -2.47 16.62
CA ASN A 47 -1.30 -1.55 16.79
C ASN A 47 -2.10 -1.34 15.48
N ASP A 48 -2.41 -2.43 14.78
CA ASP A 48 -3.12 -2.43 13.49
C ASP A 48 -2.46 -1.62 12.35
N VAL A 49 -1.17 -1.30 12.47
CA VAL A 49 -0.37 -0.74 11.39
C VAL A 49 0.78 -1.66 11.00
N ARG A 50 1.16 -1.64 9.71
CA ARG A 50 2.35 -2.32 9.19
C ARG A 50 3.58 -1.78 9.89
N SER A 51 4.40 -2.68 10.40
CA SER A 51 5.60 -2.38 11.17
C SER A 51 6.60 -3.51 10.96
N GLY A 52 7.89 -3.31 11.23
CA GLY A 52 8.90 -4.38 11.14
C GLY A 52 9.15 -4.81 9.69
N PHE A 53 9.59 -6.05 9.47
CA PHE A 53 9.83 -6.54 8.10
C PHE A 53 8.54 -7.09 7.48
N GLY A 54 8.32 -6.78 6.20
CA GLY A 54 7.13 -7.22 5.50
C GLY A 54 7.23 -7.14 3.98
N VAL A 55 6.33 -7.87 3.34
CA VAL A 55 6.16 -7.93 1.88
C VAL A 55 4.80 -7.36 1.52
N CYS A 56 4.79 -6.37 0.64
CA CYS A 56 3.61 -5.87 -0.04
C CYS A 56 3.62 -6.37 -1.49
N GLU A 57 2.50 -6.91 -1.97
CA GLU A 57 2.31 -7.36 -3.35
C GLU A 57 1.03 -6.71 -3.90
N ARG A 58 1.14 -6.10 -5.07
CA ARG A 58 0.01 -5.53 -5.81
C ARG A 58 -0.32 -6.39 -7.02
N THR A 59 -1.59 -6.41 -7.37
CA THR A 59 -2.11 -7.14 -8.55
C THR A 59 -1.60 -6.60 -9.89
N ASP A 60 -1.10 -5.36 -9.94
CA ASP A 60 -0.39 -4.80 -11.11
C ASP A 60 1.02 -5.36 -11.29
N GLY A 61 1.52 -6.15 -10.34
CA GLY A 61 2.83 -6.78 -10.35
C GLY A 61 3.90 -6.03 -9.55
N LEU A 62 3.57 -4.89 -8.93
CA LEU A 62 4.50 -4.24 -8.02
C LEU A 62 4.64 -5.06 -6.73
N ARG A 63 5.88 -5.34 -6.33
CA ARG A 63 6.21 -5.99 -5.08
C ARG A 63 7.22 -5.17 -4.30
N TYR A 64 6.96 -4.94 -3.03
CA TYR A 64 7.94 -4.39 -2.10
C TYR A 64 8.24 -5.40 -1.00
N GLN A 65 9.52 -5.61 -0.70
CA GLN A 65 9.98 -6.40 0.43
C GLN A 65 10.99 -5.58 1.22
N GLY A 66 10.69 -5.26 2.47
CA GLY A 66 11.55 -4.40 3.26
C GLY A 66 10.97 -4.06 4.63
N GLU A 67 11.56 -3.06 5.26
CA GLU A 67 11.11 -2.57 6.55
C GLU A 67 9.88 -1.66 6.40
N TRP A 68 9.02 -1.68 7.42
CA TRP A 68 7.78 -0.93 7.51
C TRP A 68 7.72 -0.23 8.85
N ALA A 69 7.16 0.98 8.85
CA ALA A 69 6.80 1.69 10.07
C ALA A 69 5.56 2.54 9.81
N ASN A 70 4.55 2.42 10.67
CA ASN A 70 3.32 3.22 10.61
C ASN A 70 2.65 3.19 9.22
N ASN A 71 2.47 1.99 8.65
CA ASN A 71 1.91 1.80 7.30
C ASN A 71 2.75 2.34 6.12
N ALA A 72 3.95 2.87 6.35
CA ALA A 72 4.84 3.32 5.29
C ALA A 72 6.04 2.37 5.14
N LYS A 73 6.52 2.26 3.89
CA LYS A 73 7.84 1.68 3.60
C LYS A 73 8.90 2.49 4.36
N ASN A 74 9.82 1.82 5.03
CA ASN A 74 10.86 2.46 5.84
C ASN A 74 12.18 1.70 5.65
N GLY A 75 13.31 2.32 6.00
CA GLY A 75 14.61 1.65 6.04
C GLY A 75 14.99 0.96 4.72
N TYR A 76 15.57 -0.24 4.83
CA TYR A 76 16.01 -1.01 3.68
C TYR A 76 14.87 -1.84 3.09
N GLY A 77 14.80 -1.86 1.77
CA GLY A 77 13.88 -2.72 1.03
C GLY A 77 14.18 -2.77 -0.45
N VAL A 78 13.57 -3.73 -1.11
CA VAL A 78 13.61 -3.93 -2.56
C VAL A 78 12.21 -3.74 -3.09
N THR A 79 12.06 -2.84 -4.07
CA THR A 79 10.87 -2.78 -4.91
C THR A 79 11.20 -3.49 -6.21
N THR A 80 10.32 -4.38 -6.64
CA THR A 80 10.37 -5.04 -7.95
C THR A 80 9.09 -4.67 -8.69
N LEU A 81 9.25 -4.12 -9.88
CA LEU A 81 8.15 -3.82 -10.78
C LEU A 81 7.74 -5.08 -11.55
N LYS A 82 6.58 -5.02 -12.22
CA LYS A 82 6.07 -6.13 -13.03
C LYS A 82 7.06 -6.63 -14.08
N ASP A 83 7.87 -5.73 -14.63
CA ASP A 83 8.88 -6.04 -15.64
C ASP A 83 10.17 -6.63 -15.06
N GLY A 84 10.25 -6.77 -13.74
CA GLY A 84 11.40 -7.33 -13.02
C GLY A 84 12.52 -6.34 -12.72
N THR A 85 12.31 -5.05 -13.02
CA THR A 85 13.22 -3.94 -12.65
C THR A 85 13.00 -3.51 -11.20
#